data_AF-A0A1M7KAS3-F1
#
_entry.id   AF-A0A1M7KAS3-F1
#
_cell.length_a   1.000
_cell.length_b   1.000
_cell.length_c   1.000
_cell.angle_alpha   90.00
_cell.angle_beta   90.00
_cell.angle_gamma   90.00
#
_symmetry.space_group_name_H-M   'P 1'
#
loop_
_entity.id
_entity.type
_entity.pdbx_description
1 polymer ?
#
loop_
_entity_poly.entity_id
_entity_poly.type
_entity_poly.pdbx_seq_one_letter_code
_entity_poly.pdbx_strand_id
1 'polypeptide(L)'
;MEISILFLTGIISAILTYVVNNKYKQGAVRASASLSLLVGLFFYSFPDIFNPYLTKNIPIVFIGATFIGMVSSKILPSYLLVGFSGFIFSIIYLNASPFFKGYGGALGTTAAISVLVSLSLAVVSKSEKMKKIKNYRPSRKNK
;
A
#
# COMPACT_ATOMS: atom_id res chain seq x y z
N MET A 1 5.23 -13.39 -15.29
CA MET A 1 4.17 -13.91 -14.40
C MET A 1 4.45 -13.58 -12.94
N GLU A 2 5.66 -13.83 -12.45
CA GLU A 2 6.04 -13.64 -11.04
C GLU A 2 5.92 -12.19 -10.55
N ILE A 3 6.37 -11.23 -11.36
CA ILE A 3 6.28 -9.80 -11.03
C ILE A 3 4.82 -9.36 -10.80
N SER A 4 3.90 -9.84 -11.64
CA SER A 4 2.47 -9.54 -11.50
C SER A 4 1.90 -10.05 -10.17
N ILE A 5 2.38 -11.21 -9.69
CA ILE A 5 1.99 -11.76 -8.38
C ILE A 5 2.48 -10.85 -7.25
N LEU A 6 3.68 -10.29 -7.35
CA LEU A 6 4.22 -9.36 -6.34
C LEU A 6 3.46 -8.01 -6.32
N PHE A 7 3.02 -7.52 -7.49
CA PHE A 7 2.11 -6.36 -7.53
C PHE A 7 0.78 -6.66 -6.83
N LEU A 8 0.16 -7.80 -7.14
CA LEU A 8 -1.09 -8.22 -6.50
C LEU A 8 -0.90 -8.42 -5.00
N THR A 9 0.20 -9.03 -4.58
CA THR A 9 0.53 -9.24 -3.16
C THR A 9 0.61 -7.92 -2.41
N GLY A 10 1.29 -6.91 -2.97
CA GLY A 10 1.40 -5.59 -2.36
C GLY A 10 0.06 -4.88 -2.23
N ILE A 11 -0.77 -4.93 -3.28
CA ILE A 11 -2.11 -4.33 -3.26
C ILE A 11 -3.00 -5.02 -2.21
N ILE A 12 -3.05 -6.36 -2.24
CA ILE A 12 -3.88 -7.14 -1.33
C ILE A 12 -3.42 -6.93 0.12
N SER A 13 -2.12 -7.01 0.38
CA SER A 13 -1.56 -6.83 1.73
C SER A 13 -1.91 -5.45 2.32
N ALA A 14 -1.75 -4.39 1.54
CA ALA A 14 -2.06 -3.02 1.97
C ALA A 14 -3.55 -2.86 2.31
N ILE A 15 -4.44 -3.34 1.43
CA ILE A 15 -5.90 -3.27 1.62
C ILE A 15 -6.32 -4.12 2.82
N LEU A 16 -5.82 -5.35 2.92
CA LEU A 16 -6.17 -6.28 3.98
C LEU A 16 -5.77 -5.71 5.35
N THR A 17 -4.55 -5.19 5.46
CA THR A 17 -4.07 -4.55 6.70
C THR A 17 -4.88 -3.31 7.03
N TYR A 18 -5.21 -2.48 6.02
CA TYR A 18 -6.05 -1.31 6.21
C TYR A 18 -7.45 -1.65 6.73
N VAL A 19 -8.06 -2.73 6.22
CA VAL A 19 -9.36 -3.22 6.70
C VAL A 19 -9.24 -3.73 8.14
N VAL A 20 -8.24 -4.56 8.46
CA VAL A 20 -8.04 -5.08 9.83
C VAL A 20 -7.76 -3.95 10.83
N ASN A 21 -6.96 -2.97 10.43
CA ASN A 21 -6.63 -1.81 11.24
C ASN A 21 -7.86 -0.90 11.48
N ASN A 22 -8.54 -0.45 10.42
CA ASN A 22 -9.57 0.58 10.52
C ASN A 22 -10.99 0.04 10.76
N LYS A 23 -11.35 -1.11 10.16
CA LYS A 23 -12.69 -1.70 10.30
C LYS A 23 -12.81 -2.54 11.57
N TYR A 24 -11.82 -3.40 11.83
CA TYR A 24 -11.84 -4.31 12.99
C TYR A 24 -11.16 -3.72 14.24
N LYS A 25 -10.65 -2.49 14.16
CA LYS A 25 -10.05 -1.72 15.27
C LYS A 25 -8.99 -2.50 16.06
N GLN A 26 -8.30 -3.44 15.41
CA GLN A 26 -7.25 -4.25 16.05
C GLN A 26 -6.00 -3.43 16.39
N GLY A 27 -5.90 -2.21 15.83
CA GLY A 27 -4.74 -1.34 15.94
C GLY A 27 -3.70 -1.62 14.87
N ALA A 28 -3.01 -0.58 14.42
CA ALA A 28 -2.11 -0.63 13.27
C ALA A 28 -1.02 -1.70 13.42
N VAL A 29 -0.36 -1.74 14.57
CA VAL A 29 0.74 -2.67 14.85
C VAL A 29 0.25 -4.11 14.90
N ARG A 30 -0.85 -4.38 15.61
CA ARG A 30 -1.42 -5.74 15.70
C ARG A 30 -1.94 -6.25 14.37
N ALA A 31 -2.60 -5.40 13.59
CA ALA A 31 -3.07 -5.75 12.25
C ALA A 31 -1.90 -6.17 11.34
N SER A 32 -0.84 -5.37 11.30
CA SER A 32 0.35 -5.68 10.50
C SER A 32 1.08 -6.93 11.00
N ALA A 33 1.31 -7.03 12.31
CA ALA A 33 2.07 -8.14 12.91
C ALA A 33 1.35 -9.47 12.75
N SER A 34 0.04 -9.54 13.01
CA SER A 34 -0.74 -10.78 12.88
C SER A 34 -0.78 -11.28 11.45
N LEU A 35 -1.08 -10.40 10.48
CA LEU A 35 -1.11 -10.76 9.06
C LEU A 35 0.28 -11.19 8.56
N SER A 36 1.33 -10.46 8.91
CA SER A 36 2.70 -10.77 8.48
C SER A 36 3.20 -12.08 9.11
N LEU A 37 2.84 -12.35 10.36
CA LEU A 37 3.18 -13.59 11.04
C LEU A 37 2.48 -14.78 10.37
N LEU A 38 1.20 -14.66 10.03
CA LEU A 38 0.46 -15.71 9.32
C LEU A 38 1.09 -16.05 7.96
N VAL A 39 1.44 -15.03 7.18
CA VAL A 39 2.10 -15.23 5.89
C VAL A 39 3.51 -15.81 6.06
N GLY A 40 4.28 -15.30 7.02
CA GLY A 40 5.61 -15.82 7.33
C GLY A 40 5.59 -17.30 7.74
N LEU A 41 4.67 -17.69 8.63
CA LEU A 41 4.46 -19.08 9.03
C LEU A 41 4.03 -19.96 7.86
N PHE A 42 3.13 -19.47 7.01
CA PHE A 42 2.67 -20.22 5.84
C PHE A 42 3.83 -20.57 4.90
N PHE A 43 4.67 -19.58 4.54
CA PHE A 43 5.83 -19.82 3.68
C PHE A 43 6.97 -20.59 4.38
N TYR A 44 7.03 -20.54 5.71
CA TYR A 44 7.95 -21.37 6.50
C TYR A 44 7.54 -22.84 6.51
N SER A 45 6.24 -23.13 6.71
CA SER A 45 5.70 -24.49 6.73
C SER A 45 5.64 -25.13 5.34
N PHE A 46 5.49 -24.32 4.29
CA PHE A 46 5.34 -24.80 2.92
C PHE A 46 6.31 -24.13 1.92
N PRO A 47 7.63 -24.41 2.03
CA PRO A 47 8.64 -23.73 1.22
C PRO A 47 8.57 -24.06 -0.28
N ASP A 48 8.09 -25.26 -0.64
CA ASP A 48 8.15 -25.80 -2.01
C ASP A 48 6.89 -25.54 -2.87
N ILE A 49 5.90 -24.81 -2.36
CA ILE A 49 4.65 -24.53 -3.12
C ILE A 49 4.92 -23.62 -4.32
N PHE A 50 5.89 -22.70 -4.21
CA PHE A 50 6.15 -21.67 -5.21
C PHE A 50 7.61 -21.69 -5.67
N ASN A 51 7.87 -21.04 -6.82
CA ASN A 51 9.23 -20.79 -7.30
C ASN A 51 10.06 -20.14 -6.16
N PRO A 52 11.32 -20.59 -5.93
CA PRO A 52 12.23 -19.99 -4.95
C PRO A 52 12.26 -18.46 -4.93
N TYR A 53 12.14 -17.83 -6.11
CA TYR A 53 12.05 -16.37 -6.22
C TYR A 53 10.79 -15.80 -5.54
N LEU A 54 9.62 -16.40 -5.75
CA LEU A 54 8.36 -15.97 -5.16
C LEU A 54 8.29 -16.28 -3.67
N THR A 55 8.72 -17.48 -3.25
CA THR A 55 8.77 -17.91 -1.85
C THR A 55 9.57 -16.92 -1.00
N LYS A 56 10.66 -16.36 -1.55
CA LYS A 56 11.47 -15.35 -0.86
C LYS A 56 10.84 -13.95 -0.88
N ASN A 57 10.31 -13.52 -2.02
CA ASN A 57 9.86 -12.13 -2.18
C ASN A 57 8.45 -11.87 -1.65
N ILE A 58 7.54 -12.84 -1.70
CA ILE A 58 6.15 -12.66 -1.25
C ILE A 58 6.09 -12.22 0.22
N PRO A 59 6.75 -12.89 1.18
CA PRO A 59 6.71 -12.48 2.59
C PRO A 59 7.26 -11.07 2.81
N ILE A 60 8.32 -10.69 2.07
CA ILE A 60 8.99 -9.39 2.18
C ILE A 60 8.11 -8.27 1.62
N VAL A 61 7.52 -8.48 0.43
CA VAL A 61 6.57 -7.54 -0.17
C VAL A 61 5.32 -7.43 0.70
N PHE A 62 4.86 -8.55 1.25
CA PHE A 62 3.68 -8.59 2.10
C PHE A 62 3.88 -7.72 3.35
N ILE A 63 4.93 -7.95 4.15
CA ILE A 63 5.21 -7.16 5.37
C ILE A 63 5.52 -5.69 5.06
N GLY A 64 6.18 -5.39 3.93
CA GLY A 64 6.43 -4.01 3.55
C GLY A 64 5.14 -3.28 3.17
N ALA A 65 4.24 -3.95 2.44
CA ALA A 65 2.96 -3.39 2.04
C ALA A 65 1.96 -3.28 3.20
N THR A 66 2.05 -4.11 4.24
CA THR A 66 1.19 -3.95 5.44
C THR A 66 1.41 -2.58 6.10
N PHE A 67 2.62 -2.01 6.00
CA PHE A 67 2.90 -0.69 6.56
C PHE A 67 2.07 0.44 5.94
N ILE A 68 1.69 0.29 4.68
CA ILE A 68 0.77 1.21 3.98
C ILE A 68 -0.62 1.11 4.59
N GLY A 69 -1.07 -0.10 4.93
CA GLY A 69 -2.37 -0.33 5.56
C GLY A 69 -2.45 0.11 7.04
N MET A 70 -1.31 0.42 7.67
CA MET A 70 -1.29 0.99 9.02
C MET A 70 -1.81 2.43 9.08
N VAL A 71 -1.99 3.08 7.92
CA VAL A 71 -2.49 4.45 7.85
C VAL A 71 -3.95 4.54 8.32
N SER A 72 -4.26 5.62 9.04
CA SER A 72 -5.62 5.92 9.51
C SER A 72 -6.54 6.29 8.35
N SER A 73 -7.82 5.88 8.46
CA SER A 73 -8.90 6.28 7.55
C SER A 73 -9.12 7.78 7.43
N LYS A 74 -8.66 8.57 8.40
CA LYS A 74 -8.68 10.04 8.33
C LYS A 74 -7.71 10.59 7.27
N ILE A 75 -6.59 9.91 7.03
CA ILE A 75 -5.53 10.34 6.12
C ILE A 75 -5.76 9.74 4.73
N LEU A 76 -5.96 8.42 4.64
CA LEU A 76 -6.36 7.73 3.41
C LEU A 76 -7.79 7.18 3.57
N PRO A 77 -8.83 7.89 3.11
CA PRO A 77 -10.21 7.42 3.24
C PRO A 77 -10.62 6.40 2.17
N SER A 78 -9.86 6.27 1.07
CA SER A 78 -10.22 5.43 -0.06
C SER A 78 -9.39 4.16 -0.13
N TYR A 79 -10.06 3.02 -0.21
CA TYR A 79 -9.43 1.72 -0.47
C TYR A 79 -8.66 1.69 -1.80
N LEU A 80 -9.11 2.45 -2.80
CA LEU A 80 -8.39 2.56 -4.08
C LEU A 80 -7.04 3.28 -3.92
N LEU A 81 -6.97 4.31 -3.07
CA LEU A 81 -5.71 5.00 -2.79
C LEU A 81 -4.74 4.08 -2.04
N VAL A 82 -5.24 3.29 -1.08
CA VAL A 82 -4.42 2.32 -0.34
C VAL A 82 -3.87 1.24 -1.28
N GLY A 83 -4.72 0.69 -2.14
CA GLY A 83 -4.31 -0.28 -3.16
C GLY A 83 -3.29 0.32 -4.13
N PHE A 84 -3.51 1.55 -4.58
CA PHE A 84 -2.58 2.26 -5.44
C PHE A 84 -1.22 2.51 -4.76
N SER A 85 -1.22 2.89 -3.47
CA SER A 85 0.01 2.97 -2.68
C SER A 85 0.73 1.62 -2.62
N GLY A 86 0.00 0.52 -2.42
CA GLY A 86 0.56 -0.84 -2.46
C GLY A 86 1.19 -1.20 -3.81
N PHE A 87 0.57 -0.76 -4.91
CA PHE A 87 1.12 -0.93 -6.25
C PHE A 87 2.44 -0.14 -6.45
N ILE A 88 2.45 1.15 -6.07
CA ILE A 88 3.66 1.99 -6.14
C ILE A 88 4.78 1.41 -5.28
N PHE A 89 4.45 0.92 -4.09
CA PHE A 89 5.40 0.25 -3.21
C PHE A 89 6.06 -0.96 -3.87
N SER A 90 5.27 -1.84 -4.48
CA SER A 90 5.81 -3.01 -5.18
C SER A 90 6.71 -2.61 -6.35
N ILE A 91 6.41 -1.51 -7.07
CA ILE A 91 7.30 -0.98 -8.12
C ILE A 91 8.64 -0.57 -7.51
N ILE A 92 8.62 0.23 -6.45
CA ILE A 92 9.85 0.72 -5.83
C ILE A 92 10.63 -0.46 -5.25
N TYR A 93 9.97 -1.41 -4.58
CA TYR A 93 10.59 -2.60 -4.03
C TYR A 93 11.32 -3.41 -5.12
N LEU A 94 10.68 -3.68 -6.25
CA LEU A 94 11.30 -4.48 -7.33
C LEU A 94 12.57 -3.83 -7.89
N ASN A 95 12.61 -2.50 -7.96
CA ASN A 95 13.77 -1.76 -8.46
C ASN A 95 14.84 -1.52 -7.38
N ALA A 96 14.42 -1.33 -6.13
CA ALA A 96 15.31 -0.96 -5.02
C ALA A 96 15.79 -2.15 -4.18
N SER A 97 15.17 -3.33 -4.31
CA SER A 97 15.51 -4.52 -3.52
C SER A 97 17.00 -4.89 -3.51
N PRO A 98 17.78 -4.74 -4.60
CA PRO A 98 19.22 -5.06 -4.58
C PRO A 98 20.05 -4.11 -3.69
N PHE A 99 19.55 -2.90 -3.43
CA PHE A 99 20.24 -1.88 -2.65
C PHE A 99 19.95 -1.97 -1.15
N PHE A 100 19.03 -2.83 -0.75
CA PHE A 100 18.64 -2.98 0.65
C PHE A 100 19.71 -3.80 1.40
N LYS A 101 20.55 -3.12 2.19
CA LYS A 101 21.45 -3.75 3.16
C LYS A 101 20.73 -4.37 4.37
N GLY A 102 19.40 -4.22 4.42
CA GLY A 102 18.49 -4.77 5.42
C GLY A 102 17.07 -4.33 5.09
N TYR A 103 16.08 -5.19 5.36
CA TYR A 103 14.71 -4.98 4.88
C TYR A 103 13.87 -4.09 5.81
N GLY A 104 14.05 -4.13 7.13
CA GLY A 104 13.15 -3.46 8.08
C GLY A 104 12.91 -1.97 7.81
N GLY A 105 13.93 -1.12 8.02
CA GLY A 105 13.81 0.33 7.83
C GLY A 105 13.65 0.77 6.36
N ALA A 106 14.21 -0.01 5.43
CA ALA A 106 14.10 0.26 4.00
C ALA A 106 12.65 0.11 3.52
N LEU A 107 12.00 -1.02 3.85
CA LEU A 107 10.59 -1.27 3.50
C LEU A 107 9.67 -0.21 4.10
N GLY A 108 9.90 0.20 5.35
CA GLY A 108 9.14 1.26 6.01
C GLY A 108 9.25 2.61 5.28
N THR A 109 10.46 3.00 4.91
CA THR A 109 10.70 4.23 4.14
C THR A 109 10.04 4.17 2.76
N THR A 110 10.16 3.04 2.06
CA THR A 110 9.51 2.84 0.76
C THR A 110 7.99 2.90 0.84
N ALA A 111 7.40 2.31 1.89
CA ALA A 111 5.97 2.39 2.15
C ALA A 111 5.52 3.84 2.42
N ALA A 112 6.27 4.59 3.22
CA ALA A 112 5.99 5.99 3.50
C ALA A 112 6.02 6.85 2.22
N ILE A 113 7.05 6.68 1.38
CA ILE A 113 7.16 7.36 0.08
C ILE A 113 5.94 7.03 -0.80
N SER A 114 5.54 5.76 -0.87
CA SER A 114 4.41 5.32 -1.70
C SER A 114 3.07 5.93 -1.27
N VAL A 115 2.86 6.05 0.05
CA VAL A 115 1.70 6.75 0.63
C VAL A 115 1.73 8.24 0.29
N LEU A 116 2.88 8.90 0.46
CA LEU A 116 3.05 10.33 0.15
C LEU A 116 2.79 10.64 -1.33
N VAL A 117 3.29 9.81 -2.24
CA VAL A 117 3.01 9.92 -3.68
C VAL A 117 1.52 9.82 -3.95
N SER A 118 0.85 8.83 -3.34
CA SER A 118 -0.59 8.61 -3.54
C SER A 118 -1.44 9.75 -2.98
N LEU A 119 -1.07 10.28 -1.81
CA LEU A 119 -1.70 11.46 -1.22
C LEU A 119 -1.51 12.71 -2.08
N SER A 120 -0.29 12.93 -2.58
CA SER A 120 0.03 14.09 -3.41
C SER A 120 -0.80 14.09 -4.68
N LEU A 121 -0.92 12.94 -5.34
CA LEU A 121 -1.78 12.76 -6.52
C LEU A 121 -3.26 13.00 -6.20
N ALA A 122 -3.75 12.50 -5.06
CA ALA A 122 -5.12 12.72 -4.63
C ALA A 122 -5.43 14.21 -4.37
N VAL A 123 -4.51 14.92 -3.71
CA VAL A 123 -4.64 16.35 -3.39
C VAL A 123 -4.65 17.18 -4.67
N VAL A 124 -3.71 16.94 -5.59
CA VAL A 124 -3.63 17.65 -6.88
C VAL A 124 -4.89 17.39 -7.70
N SER A 125 -5.34 16.14 -7.80
CA SER A 125 -6.55 15.78 -8.56
C SER A 125 -7.81 16.45 -7.99
N LYS A 126 -7.91 16.58 -6.67
CA LYS A 126 -9.05 17.24 -6.00
C LYS A 126 -9.04 18.75 -6.25
N SER A 127 -7.86 19.37 -6.25
CA SER A 127 -7.67 20.80 -6.54
C SER A 127 -8.08 21.15 -7.97
N GLU A 128 -7.66 20.34 -8.94
CA GLU A 128 -8.02 20.50 -10.36
C GLU A 128 -9.52 20.34 -10.60
N LYS A 129 -10.16 19.34 -9.96
CA LYS A 129 -11.61 19.13 -10.05
C LYS A 129 -12.40 20.31 -9.47
N MET A 130 -11.93 20.90 -8.36
CA MET A 130 -12.55 22.09 -7.77
C MET A 130 -12.42 23.34 -8.65
N LYS A 131 -11.24 23.57 -9.26
CA LYS A 131 -11.06 24.65 -10.23
C LYS A 131 -11.99 24.50 -11.43
N LYS A 132 -12.13 23.29 -11.97
CA LYS A 132 -13.03 23.00 -13.11
C LYS A 132 -14.49 23.25 -12.77
N ILE A 133 -14.96 22.84 -11.59
CA ILE A 133 -16.35 23.07 -11.13
C ILE A 133 -16.61 24.57 -10.89
N LYS A 134 -15.64 25.30 -10.33
CA LYS A 134 -15.77 26.76 -10.12
C LYS A 134 -15.85 27.52 -11.45
N ASN A 135 -15.10 27.09 -12.47
CA ASN A 135 -15.17 27.65 -13.82
C ASN A 135 -16.46 27.27 -14.57
N TYR A 136 -17.17 26.21 -14.15
CA TYR A 136 -18.43 25.77 -14.78
C TYR A 136 -19.69 26.31 -14.09
N ARG A 137 -19.57 27.04 -12.96
CA ARG A 137 -20.70 27.81 -12.43
C ARG A 137 -20.75 29.14 -13.18
N PRO A 138 -21.70 29.35 -14.12
CA PRO A 138 -21.89 30.67 -14.68
C PRO A 138 -22.23 31.60 -13.52
N SER A 139 -21.56 32.75 -13.48
CA SER A 139 -21.86 33.86 -12.60
C SER A 139 -23.37 34.11 -12.65
N ARG A 140 -24.11 33.64 -11.65
CA ARG A 140 -25.43 34.20 -11.32
C ARG A 140 -25.16 35.61 -10.79
N LYS A 141 -24.95 36.55 -11.72
CA LYS A 141 -25.08 37.97 -11.45
C LYS A 141 -26.57 38.20 -11.24
N ASN A 142 -26.92 38.47 -9.99
CA ASN A 142 -28.25 38.86 -9.56
C ASN A 142 -28.75 40.03 -10.42
N LYS A 143 -29.98 39.89 -10.93
CA LYS A 143 -30.82 41.01 -11.36
C LYS A 143 -31.29 41.77 -10.13
#